data_AF-A0AAN9TJN2-F1
#
_entry.id   AF-A0AAN9TJN2-F1
#
_cell.length_a   1.000
_cell.length_b   1.000
_cell.length_c   1.000
_cell.angle_alpha   90.00
_cell.angle_beta   90.00
_cell.angle_gamma   90.00
#
_symmetry.space_group_name_H-M   'P 1'
#
loop_
_entity.id
_entity.type
_entity.pdbx_description
1 polymer ?
#
loop_
_entity_poly.entity_id
_entity_poly.type
_entity_poly.pdbx_seq_one_letter_code
_entity_poly.pdbx_strand_id
1 'polypeptide(L)'
;MLQSQSNRSVNDKNSSYVNRIRPEQISTLEQEFAKARTLHNTDLELLAAEMGLDERDVQAWYADRLAAWRREQGLSDGFGQY
;
A
#
# COMPACT_ATOMS: atom_id res chain seq x y z
N MET A 1 -8.05 34.23 -7.61
CA MET A 1 -8.72 33.03 -7.06
C MET A 1 -7.69 32.33 -6.18
N LEU A 2 -8.08 31.96 -4.96
CA LEU A 2 -7.18 31.68 -3.84
C LEU A 2 -6.12 30.59 -4.08
N GLN A 3 -4.97 30.80 -3.43
CA GLN A 3 -3.89 29.86 -3.17
C GLN A 3 -4.39 28.64 -2.38
N SER A 4 -3.89 27.44 -2.67
CA SER A 4 -3.73 26.33 -1.71
C SER A 4 -2.77 25.30 -2.30
N GLN A 5 -1.51 25.38 -1.86
CA GLN A 5 -0.49 24.37 -2.11
C GLN A 5 -0.79 23.12 -1.26
N SER A 6 -0.22 22.02 -1.74
CA SER A 6 0.22 20.86 -0.95
C SER A 6 -0.88 20.00 -0.34
N ASN A 7 -0.86 18.70 -0.66
CA ASN A 7 -0.87 17.61 0.31
C ASN A 7 -1.03 16.27 -0.42
N ARG A 8 0.07 15.68 -0.89
CA ARG A 8 0.25 14.21 -1.02
C ARG A 8 1.74 13.89 -1.26
N SER A 9 2.63 14.55 -0.52
CA SER A 9 4.02 14.09 -0.38
C SER A 9 4.11 13.18 0.85
N VAL A 10 3.37 12.07 0.82
CA VAL A 10 3.44 11.03 1.87
C VAL A 10 4.51 9.97 1.57
N ASN A 11 5.21 10.08 0.43
CA ASN A 11 5.94 8.92 -0.10
C ASN A 11 7.40 8.77 0.33
N ASP A 12 8.02 9.78 0.95
CA ASP A 12 9.46 9.73 1.22
C ASP A 12 9.81 8.83 2.42
N LYS A 13 8.89 8.65 3.37
CA LYS A 13 9.15 7.80 4.56
C LYS A 13 8.70 6.36 4.39
N ASN A 14 7.83 6.08 3.41
CA ASN A 14 7.26 4.74 3.22
C ASN A 14 8.25 3.80 2.51
N SER A 15 9.09 4.35 1.62
CA SER A 15 10.04 3.60 0.80
C SER A 15 11.15 2.90 1.61
N SER A 16 11.54 3.47 2.75
CA SER A 16 12.55 2.88 3.65
C SER A 16 12.08 1.60 4.35
N TYR A 17 10.78 1.45 4.58
CA TYR A 17 10.20 0.27 5.22
C TYR A 17 10.11 -0.89 4.20
N VAL A 18 9.69 -0.58 2.98
CA VAL A 18 9.64 -1.56 1.88
C VAL A 18 11.02 -2.16 1.55
N ASN A 19 12.11 -1.40 1.74
CA ASN A 19 13.48 -1.88 1.49
C ASN A 19 13.88 -3.06 2.41
N ARG A 20 13.23 -3.21 3.58
CA ARG A 20 13.53 -4.29 4.53
C ARG A 20 12.87 -5.63 4.16
N ILE A 21 11.89 -5.62 3.27
CA ILE A 21 11.15 -6.80 2.86
C ILE A 21 11.95 -7.56 1.79
N ARG A 22 12.15 -8.86 1.98
CA ARG A 22 12.85 -9.71 1.00
C ARG A 22 11.98 -9.94 -0.24
N PRO A 23 12.58 -10.18 -1.43
CA PRO A 23 11.83 -10.47 -2.65
C PRO A 23 10.91 -11.70 -2.51
N GLU A 24 11.32 -12.70 -1.73
CA GLU A 24 10.50 -13.87 -1.40
C GLU A 24 9.23 -13.48 -0.61
N GLN A 25 9.36 -12.55 0.33
CA GLN A 25 8.24 -12.04 1.12
C GLN A 25 7.33 -11.13 0.29
N ILE A 26 7.90 -10.29 -0.58
CA ILE A 26 7.13 -9.49 -1.55
C ILE A 26 6.29 -10.40 -2.45
N SER A 27 6.86 -11.51 -2.93
CA SER A 27 6.13 -12.47 -3.78
C SER A 27 4.93 -13.07 -3.07
N THR A 28 5.03 -13.34 -1.76
CA THR A 28 3.89 -13.83 -0.97
C THR A 28 2.88 -12.71 -0.70
N LEU A 29 3.34 -11.50 -0.37
CA LEU A 29 2.50 -10.32 -0.20
C LEU A 29 1.68 -10.00 -1.46
N GLU A 30 2.30 -10.10 -2.66
CA GLU A 30 1.61 -9.92 -3.93
C GLU A 30 0.57 -10.99 -4.21
N GLN A 31 0.86 -12.25 -3.87
CA GLN A 31 -0.10 -13.35 -4.03
C GLN A 31 -1.30 -13.18 -3.12
N GLU A 32 -1.07 -12.83 -1.86
CA GLU A 32 -2.15 -12.57 -0.90
C GLU A 32 -2.93 -11.31 -1.28
N PHE A 33 -2.26 -10.25 -1.76
CA PHE A 33 -2.91 -9.06 -2.32
C PHE A 33 -3.78 -9.39 -3.55
N ALA A 34 -3.31 -10.28 -4.42
CA ALA A 34 -4.04 -10.69 -5.61
C ALA A 34 -5.32 -11.48 -5.26
N LYS A 35 -5.27 -12.29 -4.20
CA LYS A 35 -6.40 -13.06 -3.66
C LYS A 35 -7.37 -12.19 -2.86
N ALA A 36 -6.84 -11.34 -1.98
CA ALA A 36 -7.59 -10.51 -1.04
C ALA A 36 -7.15 -9.05 -1.18
N ARG A 37 -7.77 -8.34 -2.13
CA ARG A 37 -7.44 -6.94 -2.48
C ARG A 37 -7.79 -5.95 -1.36
N THR A 38 -8.61 -6.37 -0.41
CA THR A 38 -9.00 -5.63 0.81
C THR A 38 -8.66 -6.47 2.04
N LEU A 39 -7.37 -6.67 2.30
CA LEU A 39 -6.94 -7.14 3.62
C LEU A 39 -7.19 -6.01 4.63
N HIS A 40 -7.85 -6.34 5.73
CA HIS A 40 -8.06 -5.39 6.82
C HIS A 40 -6.76 -5.26 7.63
N ASN A 41 -6.61 -4.23 8.46
CA ASN A 41 -5.39 -4.07 9.29
C ASN A 41 -5.06 -5.35 10.08
N THR A 42 -6.09 -6.06 10.56
CA THR A 42 -5.94 -7.33 11.28
C THR A 42 -5.34 -8.44 10.44
N ASP A 43 -5.65 -8.49 9.13
CA ASP A 43 -5.03 -9.47 8.25
C ASP A 43 -3.58 -9.09 7.91
N LEU A 44 -3.28 -7.78 7.80
CA LEU A 44 -1.91 -7.30 7.61
C LEU A 44 -1.03 -7.61 8.83
N GLU A 45 -1.58 -7.47 10.05
CA GLU A 45 -0.95 -7.90 11.30
C GLU A 45 -0.64 -9.39 11.30
N LEU A 46 -1.61 -10.22 10.93
CA LEU A 46 -1.45 -11.67 10.89
C LEU A 46 -0.41 -12.08 9.85
N LEU A 47 -0.44 -11.45 8.67
CA LEU A 47 0.48 -11.68 7.58
C LEU A 47 1.91 -11.25 7.94
N ALA A 48 2.06 -10.12 8.64
CA ALA A 48 3.34 -9.67 9.16
C ALA A 48 3.90 -10.69 10.18
N ALA A 49 3.07 -11.15 11.11
CA ALA A 49 3.46 -12.16 12.09
C ALA A 49 3.85 -13.50 11.42
N GLU A 50 3.11 -13.94 10.41
CA GLU A 50 3.36 -15.18 9.67
C GLU A 50 4.67 -15.11 8.88
N MET A 51 5.00 -13.95 8.31
CA MET A 51 6.26 -13.73 7.57
C MET A 51 7.44 -13.31 8.44
N GLY A 52 7.22 -13.05 9.74
CA GLY A 52 8.22 -12.47 10.64
C GLY A 52 8.64 -11.05 10.24
N LEU A 53 7.72 -10.30 9.63
CA LEU A 53 7.89 -8.90 9.25
C LEU A 53 7.29 -7.98 10.31
N ASP A 54 7.73 -6.72 10.30
CA ASP A 54 7.06 -5.68 11.07
C ASP A 54 5.74 -5.32 10.37
N GLU A 55 4.67 -5.17 11.15
CA GLU A 55 3.36 -4.71 10.66
C GLU A 55 3.50 -3.44 9.84
N ARG A 56 4.40 -2.53 10.25
CA ARG A 56 4.60 -1.23 9.58
C ARG A 56 5.22 -1.40 8.20
N ASP A 57 6.12 -2.37 8.03
CA ASP A 57 6.71 -2.70 6.73
C ASP A 57 5.64 -3.26 5.78
N VAL A 58 4.80 -4.17 6.27
CA VAL A 58 3.69 -4.76 5.51
C VAL A 58 2.64 -3.69 5.15
N GLN A 59 2.25 -2.85 6.11
CA GLN A 59 1.29 -1.77 5.91
C GLN A 59 1.80 -0.73 4.90
N ALA A 60 3.08 -0.36 4.99
CA ALA A 60 3.75 0.53 4.04
C ALA A 60 3.66 -0.02 2.61
N TRP A 61 4.03 -1.29 2.44
CA TRP A 61 3.99 -1.97 1.15
C TRP A 61 2.56 -2.05 0.61
N TYR A 62 1.58 -2.39 1.45
CA TYR A 62 0.19 -2.52 1.05
C TYR A 62 -0.41 -1.17 0.63
N ALA A 63 -0.08 -0.09 1.33
CA ALA A 63 -0.52 1.26 0.98
C ALA A 63 0.03 1.71 -0.38
N ASP A 64 1.32 1.46 -0.65
CA ASP A 64 1.95 1.77 -1.93
C ASP A 64 1.33 0.93 -3.07
N ARG A 65 1.18 -0.39 -2.84
CA ARG A 65 0.59 -1.30 -3.82
C ARG A 65 -0.88 -0.99 -4.10
N LEU A 66 -1.66 -0.64 -3.08
CA LEU A 66 -3.06 -0.23 -3.24
C LEU A 66 -3.17 1.10 -4.00
N ALA A 67 -2.26 2.04 -3.75
CA ALA A 67 -2.19 3.28 -4.51
C ALA A 67 -1.84 3.04 -5.99
N ALA A 68 -0.87 2.17 -6.27
CA ALA A 68 -0.55 1.74 -7.63
C ALA A 68 -1.76 1.08 -8.31
N TRP A 69 -2.38 0.10 -7.64
CA TRP A 69 -3.56 -0.58 -8.14
C TRP A 69 -4.72 0.38 -8.42
N ARG A 70 -4.98 1.36 -7.53
CA ARG A 70 -6.00 2.40 -7.76
C ARG A 70 -5.73 3.21 -9.03
N ARG A 71 -4.47 3.53 -9.30
CA ARG A 71 -4.06 4.22 -10.54
C ARG A 71 -4.26 3.33 -11.77
N GLU A 72 -3.90 2.05 -11.67
CA GLU A 72 -4.05 1.06 -12.74
C GLU A 72 -5.51 0.74 -13.07
N GLN A 73 -6.39 0.70 -12.06
CA GLN A 73 -7.83 0.50 -12.24
C GLN A 73 -8.55 1.72 -12.82
N GLY A 74 -7.85 2.83 -13.08
CA GLY A 74 -8.48 4.08 -13.52
C GLY A 74 -9.38 4.71 -12.46
N LEU A 75 -9.30 4.24 -11.21
CA LEU A 75 -9.90 4.85 -10.02
C LEU A 75 -9.07 6.07 -9.61
N SER A 76 -8.85 6.98 -10.55
CA SER A 76 -8.53 8.36 -10.25
C SER A 76 -9.67 8.94 -9.41
N ASP A 77 -9.29 9.48 -8.27
CA ASP A 77 -10.04 10.20 -7.22
C ASP A 77 -10.88 11.39 -7.75
N GLY A 78 -11.68 11.21 -8.82
CA GLY A 78 -12.31 12.34 -9.51
C GLY A 78 -13.17 12.09 -10.75
N PHE A 79 -13.85 10.96 -10.94
CA PHE A 79 -14.88 10.86 -12.01
C PHE A 79 -16.26 10.47 -11.48
N GLY A 80 -16.80 11.40 -10.69
CA GLY A 80 -18.21 11.53 -10.36
C GLY A 80 -18.55 13.01 -10.30
N GLN A 81 -18.47 13.70 -11.44
CA GLN A 81 -19.06 15.02 -11.63
C GLN A 81 -19.63 15.07 -13.06
N TYR A 82 -20.85 14.60 -13.21
CA TYR A 82 -21.76 14.96 -14.31
C TYR A 82 -23.17 15.10 -13.73
#